data_AF-A0A950N8Y7-F1
#
_entry.id   AF-A0A950N8Y7-F1
#
_cell.length_a   1.000
_cell.length_b   1.000
_cell.length_c   1.000
_cell.angle_alpha   90.00
_cell.angle_beta   90.00
_cell.angle_gamma   90.00
#
_symmetry.space_group_name_H-M   'P 1'
#
loop_
_entity.id
_entity.type
_entity.pdbx_description
1 polymer ?
#
loop_
_entity_poly.entity_id
_entity_poly.type
_entity_poly.pdbx_seq_one_letter_code
_entity_poly.pdbx_strand_id
1 'polypeptide(L)'
;MFFADWAPEVEDLLYPMAVAAVVGASCKRRISLLRRAEYVVVRSLLSIVRMLSYRGSIRLGSLIGRLAWLLCGGLRRHTRRNLELAYGGSISSGEAERIARGAFDTLGRNITDVANLASRPYRGLVIENADVLRAAYDQGRGVILVSAHMGCFSRLSAVPLFLGMKGASIM
;
A
#
# COMPACT_ATOMS: atom_id res chain seq x y z
N MET A 1 23.26 -33.44 -4.43
CA MET A 1 23.85 -33.60 -3.09
C MET A 1 24.42 -32.25 -2.70
N PHE A 2 23.74 -31.51 -1.81
CA PHE A 2 24.14 -30.29 -1.08
C PHE A 2 22.90 -29.44 -0.79
N PHE A 3 22.07 -29.90 0.16
CA PHE A 3 21.12 -29.12 0.96
C PHE A 3 20.69 -30.04 2.12
N ALA A 4 21.60 -30.23 3.06
CA ALA A 4 21.33 -30.78 4.38
C ALA A 4 22.18 -29.92 5.34
N ASP A 5 21.67 -29.68 6.55
CA ASP A 5 22.36 -28.99 7.66
C ASP A 5 22.10 -27.48 7.80
N TRP A 6 20.84 -27.07 7.78
CA TRP A 6 20.43 -25.88 8.54
C TRP A 6 19.11 -26.10 9.28
N ALA A 7 19.20 -26.70 10.46
CA ALA A 7 18.20 -26.59 11.51
C ALA A 7 18.93 -26.74 12.84
N PRO A 8 19.11 -25.68 13.66
CA PRO A 8 19.45 -25.90 15.05
C PRO A 8 18.19 -26.38 15.78
N GLU A 9 18.34 -27.53 16.44
CA GLU A 9 17.41 -28.07 17.43
C GLU A 9 17.12 -27.00 18.49
N VAL A 10 15.87 -26.56 18.55
CA VAL A 10 15.35 -25.69 19.61
C VAL A 10 14.15 -26.39 20.24
N GLU A 11 14.44 -27.39 21.05
CA GLU A 11 13.53 -27.86 22.09
C GLU A 11 14.00 -27.35 23.45
N ASP A 12 13.02 -26.74 24.14
CA ASP A 12 12.91 -26.56 25.57
C ASP A 12 13.97 -25.72 26.30
N LEU A 13 13.60 -24.47 26.55
CA LEU A 13 13.38 -23.92 27.91
C LEU A 13 12.93 -22.44 27.77
N LEU A 14 11.81 -22.07 28.41
CA LEU A 14 11.27 -20.70 28.61
C LEU A 14 10.25 -20.11 27.60
N TYR A 15 9.73 -20.84 26.63
CA TYR A 15 8.84 -20.24 25.62
C TYR A 15 7.40 -19.85 26.06
N PRO A 16 6.64 -20.61 26.88
CA PRO A 16 5.25 -20.24 27.17
C PRO A 16 5.12 -19.03 28.12
N MET A 17 6.09 -18.84 29.02
CA MET A 17 6.07 -17.73 30.00
C MET A 17 6.52 -16.40 29.39
N ALA A 18 7.47 -16.43 28.45
CA ALA A 18 7.93 -15.22 27.75
C ALA A 18 6.85 -14.66 26.82
N VAL A 19 6.11 -15.52 26.12
CA VAL A 19 5.00 -15.09 25.24
C VAL A 19 3.84 -14.52 26.07
N ALA A 20 3.50 -15.14 27.21
CA ALA A 20 2.47 -14.61 28.11
C ALA A 20 2.83 -13.23 28.68
N ALA A 21 4.11 -12.96 28.97
CA ALA A 21 4.58 -11.66 29.45
C ALA A 21 4.52 -10.57 28.38
N VAL A 22 4.80 -10.90 27.11
CA VAL A 22 4.68 -9.97 25.97
C VAL A 22 3.21 -9.67 25.64
N VAL A 23 2.31 -10.64 25.80
CA VAL A 23 0.86 -10.48 25.57
C VAL A 23 0.17 -9.77 26.76
N GLY A 24 0.67 -9.95 27.99
CA GLY A 24 0.06 -9.44 29.22
C GLY A 24 0.35 -7.98 29.57
N ALA A 25 1.35 -7.34 28.96
CA ALA A 25 1.75 -5.97 29.27
C ALA A 25 1.26 -4.94 28.23
N SER A 26 0.05 -5.09 27.70
CA SER A 26 -0.60 -3.97 27.01
C SER A 26 -1.15 -3.00 28.06
N CYS A 27 -0.23 -2.22 28.66
CA CYS A 27 -0.60 -1.09 29.51
C CYS A 27 -1.62 -0.26 28.73
N LYS A 28 -2.85 -0.12 29.24
CA LYS A 28 -3.90 0.73 28.65
C LYS A 28 -3.37 2.16 28.55
N ARG A 29 -2.67 2.46 27.46
CA ARG A 29 -2.03 3.74 27.22
C ARG A 29 -3.18 4.75 27.15
N ARG A 30 -3.24 5.68 28.13
CA ARG A 30 -4.28 6.72 28.18
C ARG A 30 -4.36 7.37 26.80
N ILE A 31 -5.50 7.25 26.13
CA ILE A 31 -5.70 7.87 24.82
C ILE A 31 -5.69 9.37 25.07
N SER A 32 -4.61 10.05 24.66
CA SER A 32 -4.49 11.50 24.79
C SER A 32 -5.59 12.19 23.99
N LEU A 33 -6.01 13.38 24.42
CA LEU A 33 -6.98 14.19 23.69
C LEU A 33 -6.53 14.42 22.24
N LEU A 34 -5.22 14.57 22.02
CA LEU A 34 -4.62 14.68 20.69
C LEU A 34 -4.93 13.44 19.82
N ARG A 35 -4.74 12.22 20.33
CA ARG A 35 -5.06 10.99 19.58
C ARG A 35 -6.54 10.86 19.25
N ARG A 36 -7.42 11.33 20.14
CA ARG A 36 -8.86 11.37 19.86
C ARG A 36 -9.17 12.38 18.76
N ALA A 37 -8.55 13.56 18.81
CA ALA A 37 -8.70 14.57 17.77
C ALA A 37 -8.18 14.06 16.42
N GLU A 38 -6.98 13.48 16.37
CA GLU A 38 -6.41 12.83 15.18
C GLU A 38 -7.35 11.76 14.61
N TYR A 39 -7.87 10.88 15.48
CA TYR A 39 -8.81 9.84 15.08
C TYR A 39 -10.08 10.45 14.47
N VAL A 40 -10.68 11.46 15.11
CA VAL A 40 -11.88 12.14 14.59
C VAL A 40 -11.60 12.81 13.25
N VAL A 41 -10.46 13.49 13.11
CA VAL A 41 -10.05 14.13 11.84
C VAL A 41 -9.91 13.08 10.73
N VAL A 42 -9.13 12.02 10.96
CA VAL A 42 -8.92 10.96 9.96
C VAL A 42 -10.24 10.30 9.58
N ARG A 43 -11.08 9.95 10.57
CA ARG A 43 -12.40 9.35 10.33
C ARG A 43 -13.32 10.27 9.54
N SER A 44 -13.27 11.56 9.80
CA SER A 44 -14.08 12.56 9.08
C SER A 44 -13.62 12.67 7.62
N LEU A 45 -12.30 12.78 7.39
CA LEU A 45 -11.73 12.81 6.04
C LEU A 45 -12.07 11.55 5.24
N LEU A 46 -11.91 10.37 5.84
CA LEU A 46 -12.30 9.10 5.21
C LEU A 46 -13.80 9.07 4.89
N SER A 47 -14.65 9.57 5.79
CA SER A 47 -16.10 9.62 5.58
C SER A 47 -16.47 10.54 4.41
N ILE A 48 -15.85 11.72 4.32
CA ILE A 48 -16.02 12.65 3.21
C ILE A 48 -15.65 11.98 1.87
N VAL A 49 -14.50 11.30 1.81
CA VAL A 49 -14.07 10.59 0.59
C VAL A 49 -15.07 9.49 0.22
N ARG A 50 -15.61 8.76 1.20
CA ARG A 50 -16.59 7.69 0.98
C ARG A 50 -17.95 8.19 0.52
N MET A 51 -18.35 9.41 0.91
CA MET A 51 -19.60 10.05 0.46
C MET A 51 -19.53 10.47 -1.01
N LEU A 52 -18.35 10.73 -1.55
CA LEU A 52 -18.17 11.02 -2.97
C LEU A 52 -18.41 9.77 -3.83
N SER A 53 -18.82 9.99 -5.09
CA SER A 53 -18.77 8.94 -6.10
C SER A 53 -17.31 8.48 -6.31
N TYR A 54 -17.09 7.24 -6.75
CA TYR A 54 -15.73 6.72 -6.97
C TYR A 54 -14.92 7.63 -7.93
N ARG A 55 -15.54 8.08 -9.02
CA ARG A 55 -14.90 9.02 -9.96
C ARG A 55 -14.60 10.37 -9.28
N GLY A 56 -15.50 10.84 -8.40
CA GLY A 56 -15.30 12.06 -7.62
C GLY A 56 -14.12 11.95 -6.65
N SER A 57 -13.99 10.84 -5.92
CA SER A 57 -12.86 10.62 -5.01
C SER A 57 -11.52 10.54 -5.74
N ILE A 58 -11.47 9.92 -6.92
CA ILE A 58 -10.23 9.87 -7.73
C ILE A 58 -9.87 11.26 -8.24
N ARG A 59 -10.84 12.06 -8.69
CA ARG A 59 -10.61 13.46 -9.11
C ARG A 59 -10.12 14.34 -7.96
N LEU A 60 -10.68 14.16 -6.76
CA LEU A 60 -10.21 14.85 -5.55
C LEU A 60 -8.76 14.49 -5.24
N GLY A 61 -8.42 13.20 -5.25
CA GLY A 61 -7.03 12.74 -5.06
C GLY A 61 -6.08 13.34 -6.09
N SER A 62 -6.46 13.29 -7.36
CA SER A 62 -5.72 13.91 -8.47
C SER A 62 -5.51 15.42 -8.27
N LEU A 63 -6.50 16.16 -7.77
CA LEU A 63 -6.37 17.57 -7.41
C LEU A 63 -5.37 17.76 -6.26
N ILE A 64 -5.46 16.96 -5.19
CA ILE A 64 -4.53 17.01 -4.05
C ILE A 64 -3.09 16.77 -4.54
N GLY A 65 -2.87 15.78 -5.42
CA GLY A 65 -1.58 15.50 -6.03
C GLY A 65 -1.02 16.68 -6.81
N ARG A 66 -1.84 17.32 -7.66
CA ARG A 66 -1.45 18.53 -8.39
C ARG A 66 -1.12 19.71 -7.47
N LEU A 67 -1.88 19.90 -6.39
CA LEU A 67 -1.60 20.95 -5.40
C LEU A 67 -0.30 20.65 -4.65
N ALA A 68 -0.05 19.40 -4.27
CA ALA A 68 1.23 18.99 -3.67
C ALA A 68 2.40 19.23 -4.63
N TRP A 69 2.20 19.01 -5.93
CA TRP A 69 3.21 19.39 -6.92
C TRP A 69 3.50 20.89 -6.89
N LEU A 70 2.53 21.79 -6.66
CA LEU A 70 2.80 23.23 -6.61
C LEU A 70 3.40 23.68 -5.27
N LEU A 71 2.92 23.11 -4.17
CA LEU A 71 3.24 23.59 -2.81
C LEU A 71 4.48 22.90 -2.21
N CYS A 72 4.75 21.64 -2.53
CA CYS A 72 5.77 20.85 -1.85
C CYS A 72 7.10 20.81 -2.61
N GLY A 73 7.88 21.89 -2.51
CA GLY A 73 9.18 22.02 -3.19
C GLY A 73 10.20 20.92 -2.84
N GLY A 74 10.23 20.47 -1.59
CA GLY A 74 11.11 19.37 -1.16
C GLY A 74 10.80 18.05 -1.85
N LEU A 75 9.53 17.65 -1.86
CA LEU A 75 9.06 16.44 -2.54
C LEU A 75 9.36 16.49 -4.05
N ARG A 76 9.19 17.66 -4.69
CA ARG A 76 9.54 17.84 -6.11
C ARG A 76 11.03 17.57 -6.36
N ARG A 77 11.89 18.09 -5.49
CA ARG A 77 13.35 17.91 -5.59
C ARG A 77 13.73 16.43 -5.48
N HIS A 78 13.17 15.72 -4.50
CA HIS A 78 13.42 14.27 -4.36
C HIS A 78 12.94 13.48 -5.57
N THR A 79 11.75 13.82 -6.09
CA THR A 79 11.20 13.14 -7.27
C THR A 79 12.11 13.31 -8.49
N ARG A 80 12.59 14.53 -8.76
CA ARG A 80 13.54 14.78 -9.86
C ARG A 80 14.83 14.00 -9.67
N ARG A 81 15.40 14.01 -8.45
CA ARG A 81 16.62 13.25 -8.15
C ARG A 81 16.43 11.75 -8.35
N ASN A 82 15.29 11.20 -7.94
CA ASN A 82 14.98 9.78 -8.13
C ASN A 82 14.88 9.43 -9.63
N LEU A 83 14.31 10.32 -10.45
CA LEU A 83 14.25 10.13 -11.89
C LEU A 83 15.63 10.19 -12.54
N GLU A 84 16.50 11.11 -12.11
CA GLU A 84 17.91 11.13 -12.56
C GLU A 84 18.63 9.81 -12.25
N LEU A 85 18.45 9.28 -11.04
CA LEU A 85 19.04 8.01 -10.62
C LEU A 85 18.47 6.81 -11.40
N ALA A 86 17.15 6.79 -11.62
CA ALA A 86 16.47 5.68 -12.29
C ALA A 86 16.74 5.63 -13.79
N TYR A 87 16.78 6.79 -14.45
CA TYR A 87 16.90 6.88 -15.91
C TYR A 87 18.32 7.22 -16.38
N GLY A 88 19.22 7.69 -15.51
CA GLY A 88 20.61 7.97 -15.88
C GLY A 88 20.77 8.98 -17.02
N GLY A 89 19.78 9.87 -17.23
CA GLY A 89 19.78 10.83 -18.35
C GLY A 89 19.30 10.27 -19.70
N SER A 90 18.81 9.02 -19.75
CA SER A 90 18.24 8.42 -20.98
C SER A 90 16.96 9.08 -21.48
N ILE A 91 16.34 9.95 -20.67
CA ILE A 91 15.12 10.69 -21.00
C ILE A 91 15.36 12.20 -20.97
N SER A 92 14.60 12.94 -21.78
CA SER A 92 14.69 14.40 -21.82
C SER A 92 14.19 15.04 -20.52
N SER A 93 14.60 16.28 -20.26
CA SER A 93 14.13 17.05 -19.10
C SER A 93 12.61 17.27 -19.09
N GLY A 94 12.02 17.49 -20.27
CA GLY A 94 10.57 17.61 -20.43
C GLY A 94 9.84 16.31 -20.10
N GLU A 95 10.39 15.18 -20.52
CA GLU A 95 9.84 13.86 -20.22
C GLU A 95 9.95 13.51 -18.73
N ALA A 96 11.11 13.79 -18.11
CA ALA A 96 11.30 13.63 -16.68
C ALA A 96 10.31 14.48 -15.87
N GLU A 97 10.08 15.74 -16.26
CA GLU A 97 9.11 16.62 -15.62
C GLU A 97 7.67 16.12 -15.78
N ARG A 98 7.32 15.58 -16.96
CA ARG A 98 6.00 14.96 -17.22
C ARG A 98 5.78 13.75 -16.30
N ILE A 99 6.77 12.86 -16.19
CA ILE A 99 6.72 11.70 -15.29
C ILE A 99 6.63 12.15 -13.84
N ALA A 100 7.41 13.15 -13.42
CA ALA A 100 7.38 13.68 -12.06
C ALA A 100 5.99 14.21 -11.68
N ARG A 101 5.36 15.00 -12.56
CA ARG A 101 3.99 15.49 -12.34
C ARG A 101 2.97 14.34 -12.30
N GLY A 102 3.12 13.36 -13.18
CA GLY A 102 2.30 12.14 -13.18
C GLY A 102 2.44 11.32 -11.89
N ALA A 103 3.63 11.27 -11.30
CA ALA A 103 3.87 10.60 -10.03
C ALA A 103 3.11 11.28 -8.87
N PHE A 104 3.09 12.62 -8.83
CA PHE A 104 2.29 13.36 -7.85
C PHE A 104 0.79 13.18 -8.03
N ASP A 105 0.32 13.18 -9.28
CA ASP A 105 -1.08 12.88 -9.58
C ASP A 105 -1.47 11.47 -9.10
N THR A 106 -0.63 10.47 -9.37
CA THR A 106 -0.81 9.09 -8.91
C THR A 106 -0.77 8.99 -7.38
N LEU A 107 0.17 9.67 -6.73
CA LEU A 107 0.27 9.73 -5.27
C LEU A 107 -1.03 10.25 -4.64
N GLY A 108 -1.57 11.33 -5.19
CA GLY A 108 -2.84 11.89 -4.73
C GLY A 108 -4.03 10.94 -4.93
N ARG A 109 -4.11 10.25 -6.07
CA ARG A 109 -5.13 9.22 -6.32
C ARG A 109 -5.01 8.04 -5.35
N ASN A 110 -3.79 7.64 -4.99
CA ASN A 110 -3.55 6.55 -4.03
C ASN A 110 -4.10 6.84 -2.64
N ILE A 111 -4.04 8.10 -2.18
CA ILE A 111 -4.63 8.51 -0.90
C ILE A 111 -6.13 8.19 -0.88
N THR A 112 -6.85 8.51 -1.96
CA THR A 112 -8.28 8.25 -2.04
C THR A 112 -8.62 6.81 -2.38
N ASP A 113 -7.75 6.08 -3.08
CA ASP A 113 -7.92 4.64 -3.30
C ASP A 113 -7.83 3.85 -1.98
N VAL A 114 -6.87 4.18 -1.10
CA VAL A 114 -6.78 3.58 0.25
C VAL A 114 -8.08 3.82 1.05
N ALA A 115 -8.63 5.03 1.01
CA ALA A 115 -9.90 5.34 1.66
C ALA A 115 -11.09 4.57 1.09
N ASN A 116 -11.06 4.26 -0.22
CA ASN A 116 -12.08 3.46 -0.89
C ASN A 116 -11.92 1.96 -0.68
N LEU A 117 -10.74 1.46 -0.28
CA LEU A 117 -10.48 0.02 -0.17
C LEU A 117 -11.47 -0.68 0.77
N ALA A 118 -11.85 -0.02 1.87
CA ALA A 118 -12.78 -0.56 2.86
C ALA A 118 -14.25 -0.60 2.41
N SER A 119 -14.67 0.18 1.41
CA SER A 119 -16.09 0.23 0.95
C SER A 119 -16.28 -0.23 -0.48
N ARG A 120 -15.26 -0.10 -1.31
CA ARG A 120 -15.32 -0.31 -2.77
C ARG A 120 -14.04 -1.02 -3.26
N PRO A 121 -13.62 -2.14 -2.64
CA PRO A 121 -12.33 -2.79 -2.89
C PRO A 121 -12.12 -3.16 -4.36
N TYR A 122 -13.19 -3.57 -5.04
CA TYR A 122 -13.14 -4.09 -6.41
C TYR A 122 -13.53 -3.05 -7.47
N ARG A 123 -13.93 -1.84 -7.09
CA ARG A 123 -14.47 -0.85 -8.03
C ARG A 123 -13.40 -0.37 -9.01
N GLY A 124 -13.57 -0.73 -10.28
CA GLY A 124 -12.62 -0.39 -11.35
C GLY A 124 -11.38 -1.29 -11.38
N LEU A 125 -11.36 -2.38 -10.60
CA LEU A 125 -10.32 -3.38 -10.66
C LEU A 125 -10.52 -4.23 -11.92
N VAL A 126 -9.48 -4.28 -12.75
CA VAL A 126 -9.38 -5.18 -13.90
C VAL A 126 -8.07 -5.93 -13.72
N ILE A 127 -8.12 -7.25 -13.88
CA ILE A 127 -6.95 -8.12 -13.75
C ILE A 127 -6.69 -8.73 -15.12
N GLU A 128 -5.53 -8.41 -15.67
CA GLU A 128 -5.02 -9.04 -16.88
C GLU A 128 -4.24 -10.31 -16.51
N ASN A 129 -4.33 -11.35 -17.33
CA ASN A 129 -3.64 -12.64 -17.11
C ASN A 129 -3.97 -13.32 -15.77
N ALA A 130 -5.22 -13.23 -15.31
CA ALA A 130 -5.67 -13.85 -14.06
C ALA A 130 -5.44 -15.38 -14.01
N ASP A 131 -5.40 -16.04 -15.16
CA ASP A 131 -5.20 -17.49 -15.28
C ASP A 131 -3.82 -17.94 -14.81
N VAL A 132 -2.79 -17.09 -14.97
CA VAL A 132 -1.43 -17.39 -14.47
C VAL A 132 -1.44 -17.50 -12.94
N LEU A 133 -2.12 -16.57 -12.28
CA LEU A 133 -2.26 -16.59 -10.83
C LEU A 133 -3.11 -17.77 -10.37
N ARG A 134 -4.22 -18.09 -11.05
CA ARG A 134 -5.06 -19.25 -10.74
C ARG A 134 -4.27 -20.55 -10.85
N ALA A 135 -3.57 -20.75 -11.97
CA ALA A 135 -2.76 -21.95 -12.20
C ALA A 135 -1.65 -22.12 -11.15
N ALA A 136 -1.01 -21.02 -10.72
CA ALA A 136 -0.02 -21.07 -9.65
C ALA A 136 -0.66 -21.39 -8.28
N TYR A 137 -1.85 -20.84 -8.00
CA TYR A 137 -2.58 -21.08 -6.75
C TYR A 137 -3.05 -22.53 -6.63
N ASP A 138 -3.56 -23.10 -7.72
CA ASP A 138 -4.10 -24.47 -7.79
C ASP A 138 -3.04 -25.56 -7.58
N GLN A 139 -1.74 -25.22 -7.68
CA GLN A 139 -0.65 -26.13 -7.32
C GLN A 139 -0.58 -26.42 -5.81
N GLY A 140 -1.30 -25.66 -4.97
CA GLY A 140 -1.36 -25.91 -3.53
C GLY A 140 -0.08 -25.59 -2.74
N ARG A 141 0.90 -24.92 -3.37
CA ARG A 141 2.20 -24.57 -2.77
C ARG A 141 2.26 -23.15 -2.18
N GLY A 142 1.18 -22.40 -2.29
CA GLY A 142 1.13 -20.97 -1.98
C GLY A 142 1.69 -20.10 -3.11
N VAL A 143 1.27 -18.83 -3.15
CA VAL A 143 1.71 -17.85 -4.14
C VAL A 143 2.06 -16.55 -3.44
N ILE A 144 3.18 -15.94 -3.83
CA ILE A 144 3.59 -14.61 -3.35
C ILE A 144 3.33 -13.61 -4.47
N LEU A 145 2.43 -12.66 -4.21
CA LEU A 145 2.22 -11.50 -5.07
C LEU A 145 3.14 -10.36 -4.62
N VAL A 146 4.03 -9.92 -5.50
CA VAL A 146 4.97 -8.83 -5.23
C VAL A 146 4.67 -7.64 -6.13
N SER A 147 4.67 -6.43 -5.55
CA SER A 147 4.55 -5.17 -6.28
C SER A 147 5.42 -4.10 -5.65
N ALA A 148 5.68 -3.04 -6.40
CA ALA A 148 6.23 -1.79 -5.90
C ALA A 148 5.12 -0.83 -5.44
N HIS A 149 5.52 0.27 -4.79
CA HIS A 149 4.67 1.44 -4.52
C HIS A 149 4.37 2.21 -5.83
N MET A 150 3.76 1.53 -6.79
CA MET A 150 3.51 2.02 -8.14
C MET A 150 2.03 1.86 -8.51
N GLY A 151 1.50 2.81 -9.29
CA GLY A 151 0.09 2.80 -9.67
C GLY A 151 -0.83 2.75 -8.43
N CYS A 152 -1.95 2.04 -8.54
CA CYS A 152 -2.90 1.82 -7.45
C CYS A 152 -2.52 0.62 -6.57
N PHE A 153 -1.26 0.57 -6.09
CA PHE A 153 -0.68 -0.58 -5.38
C PHE A 153 -1.55 -1.12 -4.23
N SER A 154 -2.33 -0.26 -3.55
CA SER A 154 -3.18 -0.67 -2.44
C SER A 154 -4.29 -1.64 -2.84
N ARG A 155 -4.70 -1.63 -4.12
CA ARG A 155 -5.70 -2.53 -4.69
C ARG A 155 -5.21 -3.96 -4.83
N LEU A 156 -3.89 -4.17 -4.85
CA LEU A 156 -3.31 -5.51 -4.94
C LEU A 156 -3.77 -6.40 -3.78
N SER A 157 -3.97 -5.81 -2.59
CA SER A 157 -4.49 -6.53 -1.43
C SER A 157 -5.89 -7.13 -1.64
N ALA A 158 -6.69 -6.56 -2.54
CA ALA A 158 -8.03 -7.05 -2.87
C ALA A 158 -8.02 -8.16 -3.93
N VAL A 159 -6.91 -8.36 -4.66
CA VAL A 159 -6.83 -9.29 -5.80
C VAL A 159 -7.15 -10.75 -5.41
N PRO A 160 -6.57 -11.34 -4.34
CA PRO A 160 -6.88 -12.72 -3.98
C PRO A 160 -8.37 -12.92 -3.72
N LEU A 161 -8.98 -12.08 -2.90
CA LEU A 161 -10.40 -12.15 -2.57
C LEU A 161 -11.29 -11.91 -3.78
N PHE A 162 -10.91 -10.97 -4.67
CA PHE A 162 -11.65 -10.71 -5.90
C PHE A 162 -11.71 -11.93 -6.83
N LEU A 163 -10.68 -12.76 -6.82
CA LEU A 163 -10.60 -13.99 -7.61
C LEU A 163 -11.10 -15.24 -6.87
N GLY A 164 -11.67 -15.10 -5.66
CA GLY A 164 -12.17 -16.21 -4.87
C GLY A 164 -11.09 -17.02 -4.14
N MET A 165 -9.88 -16.48 -4.02
CA MET A 165 -8.75 -17.11 -3.33
C MET A 165 -8.60 -16.58 -1.91
N LYS A 166 -8.08 -17.43 -1.02
CA LYS A 166 -7.62 -17.00 0.31
C LYS A 166 -6.28 -16.29 0.16
N GLY A 167 -6.11 -15.15 0.83
CA GLY A 167 -4.87 -14.41 0.82
C GLY A 167 -4.76 -13.45 1.99
N ALA A 168 -3.52 -13.06 2.29
CA ALA A 168 -3.18 -12.00 3.23
C ALA A 168 -2.20 -11.05 2.54
N SER A 169 -2.15 -9.82 3.00
CA SER A 169 -1.25 -8.80 2.47
C SER A 169 -0.58 -8.04 3.60
N ILE A 170 0.69 -7.72 3.43
CA ILE A 170 1.42 -6.75 4.24
C ILE A 170 1.70 -5.58 3.31
N MET A 171 1.20 -4.40 3.65
CA MET A 171 1.43 -3.13 2.95
C MET A 171 2.21 -2.19 3.85
#